data_AF-A0AAD6G200-F1
#
_entry.id   AF-A0AAD6G200-F1
#
_cell.length_a   1.000
_cell.length_b   1.000
_cell.length_c   1.000
_cell.angle_alpha   90.00
_cell.angle_beta   90.00
_cell.angle_gamma   90.00
#
_symmetry.space_group_name_H-M   'P 1'
#
loop_
_entity.id
_entity.type
_entity.pdbx_description
1 polymer ?
#
loop_
_entity_poly.entity_id
_entity_poly.type
_entity_poly.pdbx_seq_one_letter_code
_entity_poly.pdbx_strand_id
1 'polypeptide(L)'
;MVSRVLKALTAKDSNDEAQSWDKQTALIVLGNYFSPDKKTAGGPTQQEIVVDVLTNMVYPPGKTPGTGSALFIAMTIGNGLDEESCSAKDADGKPSSVAAYTVSGGNCGTSIYFCDNDRVNPFKYPDLSGLPTDAAQCKKTFKDGKVSYKMAPLAYILIHELTHTLEVSELPFKKAKVTDKLQATDDPAYGPQKVRALRDKPENGRYAATKDVLLGPIENADSYAWFVVEAYFSLLCHERFGAPTSNQMAPDGVCANGPDKCTLM
;
A
#
# COMPACT_ATOMS: atom_id res chain seq x y z
N MET A 1 -11.71 1.57 0.68
CA MET A 1 -11.01 0.54 -0.12
C MET A 1 -10.68 -0.70 0.70
N VAL A 2 -9.84 -0.60 1.73
CA VAL A 2 -9.37 -1.73 2.57
C VAL A 2 -10.51 -2.63 3.04
N SER A 3 -11.56 -2.07 3.66
CA SER A 3 -12.72 -2.85 4.15
C SER A 3 -13.39 -3.71 3.08
N ARG A 4 -13.50 -3.22 1.82
CA ARG A 4 -14.08 -3.99 0.71
C ARG A 4 -13.18 -5.17 0.32
N VAL A 5 -11.87 -4.94 0.23
CA VAL A 5 -10.89 -5.98 -0.08
C VAL A 5 -10.83 -7.03 1.03
N LEU A 6 -10.81 -6.60 2.30
CA LEU A 6 -10.84 -7.49 3.46
C LEU A 6 -12.10 -8.36 3.48
N LYS A 7 -13.27 -7.76 3.19
CA LYS A 7 -14.53 -8.52 3.10
C LYS A 7 -14.48 -9.59 2.01
N ALA A 8 -13.89 -9.28 0.85
CA ALA A 8 -13.72 -10.25 -0.23
C ALA A 8 -12.77 -11.39 0.15
N LEU A 9 -11.61 -11.08 0.76
CA LEU A 9 -10.63 -12.08 1.21
C LEU A 9 -11.18 -13.02 2.29
N THR A 10 -12.00 -12.49 3.21
CA THR A 10 -12.53 -13.22 4.37
C THR A 10 -13.91 -13.83 4.13
N ALA A 11 -14.46 -13.67 2.92
CA ALA A 11 -15.72 -14.29 2.55
C ALA A 11 -15.65 -15.82 2.72
N LYS A 12 -16.68 -16.39 3.35
CA LYS A 12 -16.86 -17.84 3.41
C LYS A 12 -17.10 -18.36 1.99
N ASP A 13 -16.70 -19.61 1.75
CA ASP A 13 -17.08 -20.28 0.52
C ASP A 13 -18.61 -20.30 0.44
N SER A 14 -19.11 -19.75 -0.66
CA SER A 14 -20.53 -19.49 -0.86
C SER A 14 -20.89 -20.00 -2.24
N ASN A 15 -22.09 -20.56 -2.36
CA ASN A 15 -22.67 -20.90 -3.66
C ASN A 15 -23.19 -19.64 -4.39
N ASP A 16 -23.14 -18.47 -3.76
CA ASP A 16 -23.38 -17.18 -4.40
C ASP A 16 -22.23 -16.87 -5.38
N GLU A 17 -22.55 -16.83 -6.67
CA GLU A 17 -21.58 -16.59 -7.74
C GLU A 17 -20.83 -15.26 -7.58
N ALA A 18 -21.49 -14.21 -7.06
CA ALA A 18 -20.86 -12.91 -6.87
C ALA A 18 -19.85 -12.94 -5.72
N GLN A 19 -20.20 -13.59 -4.59
CA GLN A 19 -19.27 -13.76 -3.47
C GLN A 19 -18.08 -14.65 -3.83
N SER A 20 -18.34 -15.69 -4.64
CA SER A 20 -17.30 -16.56 -5.17
C SER A 20 -16.34 -15.79 -6.08
N TRP A 21 -16.87 -14.94 -6.97
CA TRP A 21 -16.06 -14.10 -7.85
C TRP A 21 -15.22 -13.07 -7.09
N ASP A 22 -15.80 -12.38 -6.09
CA ASP A 22 -15.10 -11.39 -5.27
C ASP A 22 -13.91 -12.03 -4.55
N LYS A 23 -14.14 -13.17 -3.89
CA LYS A 23 -13.09 -13.92 -3.17
C LYS A 23 -11.99 -14.38 -4.11
N GLN A 24 -12.35 -15.02 -5.23
CA GLN A 24 -11.36 -15.50 -6.21
C GLN A 24 -10.53 -14.35 -6.78
N THR A 25 -11.17 -13.21 -7.07
CA THR A 25 -10.48 -12.02 -7.58
C THR A 25 -9.51 -11.47 -6.55
N ALA A 26 -9.93 -11.32 -5.30
CA ALA A 26 -9.05 -10.88 -4.23
C ALA A 26 -7.85 -11.82 -4.02
N LEU A 27 -8.05 -13.14 -4.06
CA LEU A 27 -6.98 -14.13 -3.93
C LEU A 27 -6.00 -14.13 -5.12
N ILE A 28 -6.50 -13.96 -6.35
CA ILE A 28 -5.65 -13.84 -7.54
C ILE A 28 -4.79 -12.59 -7.46
N VAL A 29 -5.38 -11.45 -7.09
CA VAL A 29 -4.65 -10.19 -6.94
C VAL A 29 -3.66 -10.28 -5.76
N LEU A 30 -4.03 -10.94 -4.66
CA LEU A 30 -3.10 -11.23 -3.56
C LEU A 30 -1.86 -12.00 -4.08
N GLY A 31 -2.09 -13.00 -4.92
CA GLY A 31 -1.03 -13.76 -5.58
C GLY A 31 -0.11 -12.94 -6.48
N ASN A 32 -0.52 -11.74 -6.95
CA ASN A 32 0.36 -10.86 -7.73
C ASN A 32 1.46 -10.18 -6.90
N TYR A 33 1.23 -10.02 -5.59
CA TYR A 33 2.09 -9.26 -4.68
C TYR A 33 2.72 -10.11 -3.59
N PHE A 34 2.03 -11.17 -3.17
CA PHE A 34 2.43 -12.05 -2.09
C PHE A 34 2.46 -13.50 -2.59
N SER A 35 2.95 -14.41 -1.75
CA SER A 35 2.86 -15.86 -1.94
C SER A 35 1.85 -16.44 -0.95
N PRO A 36 0.54 -16.46 -1.26
CA PRO A 36 -0.54 -16.67 -0.28
C PRO A 36 -0.36 -17.92 0.57
N ASP A 37 0.01 -19.04 -0.05
CA ASP A 37 0.12 -20.35 0.60
C ASP A 37 1.47 -20.57 1.32
N LYS A 38 2.44 -19.68 1.13
CA LYS A 38 3.75 -19.83 1.74
C LYS A 38 3.67 -19.45 3.22
N LYS A 39 4.05 -20.39 4.06
CA LYS A 39 4.20 -20.17 5.50
C LYS A 39 5.57 -19.61 5.80
N THR A 40 5.65 -18.73 6.79
CA THR A 40 6.93 -18.46 7.44
C THR A 40 7.31 -19.61 8.36
N ALA A 41 8.57 -19.68 8.79
CA ALA A 41 9.10 -20.79 9.57
C ALA A 41 8.29 -21.02 10.87
N GLY A 42 7.41 -22.04 10.85
CA GLY A 42 6.52 -22.37 11.97
C GLY A 42 5.38 -21.36 12.22
N GLY A 43 5.15 -20.44 11.29
CA GLY A 43 4.22 -19.32 11.43
C GLY A 43 3.02 -19.36 10.46
N PRO A 44 2.23 -18.28 10.43
CA PRO A 44 1.11 -18.13 9.50
C PRO A 44 1.57 -18.11 8.03
N THR A 45 0.61 -18.37 7.16
CA THR A 45 0.70 -18.11 5.72
C THR A 45 0.75 -16.61 5.43
N GLN A 46 1.33 -16.21 4.30
CA GLN A 46 1.33 -14.79 3.90
C GLN A 46 -0.09 -14.23 3.79
N GLN A 47 -1.06 -15.04 3.35
CA GLN A 47 -2.45 -14.62 3.33
C GLN A 47 -2.97 -14.26 4.72
N GLU A 48 -2.73 -15.11 5.73
CA GLU A 48 -3.14 -14.83 7.10
C GLU A 48 -2.52 -13.52 7.61
N ILE A 49 -1.24 -13.28 7.32
CA ILE A 49 -0.56 -12.04 7.71
C ILE A 49 -1.17 -10.82 7.01
N VAL A 50 -1.42 -10.89 5.70
CA VAL A 50 -2.04 -9.79 4.97
C VAL A 50 -3.45 -9.52 5.50
N VAL A 51 -4.23 -10.56 5.81
CA VAL A 51 -5.55 -10.42 6.43
C VAL A 51 -5.45 -9.75 7.79
N ASP A 52 -4.48 -10.11 8.63
CA ASP A 52 -4.26 -9.49 9.94
C ASP A 52 -3.88 -8.01 9.80
N VAL A 53 -2.94 -7.67 8.91
CA VAL A 53 -2.54 -6.28 8.64
C VAL A 53 -3.73 -5.44 8.17
N LEU A 54 -4.49 -5.93 7.18
CA LEU A 54 -5.68 -5.23 6.70
C LEU A 54 -6.78 -5.14 7.76
N THR A 55 -6.90 -6.15 8.63
CA THR A 55 -7.82 -6.12 9.77
C THR A 55 -7.42 -5.03 10.74
N ASN A 56 -6.14 -4.92 11.09
CA ASN A 56 -5.65 -3.88 12.01
C ASN A 56 -5.80 -2.46 11.42
N MET A 57 -5.73 -2.30 10.09
CA MET A 57 -6.05 -1.02 9.44
C MET A 57 -7.53 -0.63 9.60
N VAL A 58 -8.45 -1.59 9.58
CA VAL A 58 -9.90 -1.33 9.66
C VAL A 58 -10.38 -1.30 11.11
N TYR A 59 -9.84 -2.18 11.95
CA TYR A 59 -10.21 -2.45 13.34
C TYR A 59 -8.95 -2.55 14.21
N PRO A 60 -8.30 -1.43 14.53
CA PRO A 60 -7.05 -1.47 15.25
C PRO A 60 -7.21 -2.07 16.66
N PRO A 61 -6.24 -2.89 17.12
CA PRO A 61 -6.32 -3.64 18.36
C PRO A 61 -6.48 -2.74 19.59
N GLY A 62 -7.22 -3.23 20.60
CA GLY A 62 -7.48 -2.49 21.84
C GLY A 62 -8.63 -1.49 21.77
N LYS A 63 -9.43 -1.48 20.69
CA LYS A 63 -10.60 -0.58 20.54
C LYS A 63 -11.91 -1.33 20.33
N THR A 64 -12.95 -0.91 21.05
CA THR A 64 -14.28 -1.54 21.01
C THR A 64 -15.00 -1.16 19.71
N PRO A 65 -15.60 -2.11 18.97
CA PRO A 65 -16.44 -1.79 17.82
C PRO A 65 -17.65 -0.96 18.27
N GLY A 66 -17.81 0.26 17.74
CA GLY A 66 -19.03 1.07 17.93
C GLY A 66 -18.85 2.43 18.63
N THR A 67 -17.67 2.78 19.15
CA THR A 67 -17.44 4.10 19.77
C THR A 67 -16.81 5.14 18.85
N GLY A 68 -16.68 4.86 17.54
CA GLY A 68 -16.25 5.84 16.54
C GLY A 68 -14.92 6.54 16.83
N SER A 69 -14.07 5.96 17.68
CA SER A 69 -12.80 6.57 18.07
C SER A 69 -11.71 5.98 17.18
N ALA A 70 -11.42 6.71 16.10
CA ALA A 70 -10.37 6.46 15.12
C ALA A 70 -9.10 5.89 15.76
N LEU A 71 -8.33 5.08 15.02
CA LEU A 71 -6.89 5.02 15.23
C LEU A 71 -6.45 6.47 15.49
N PHE A 72 -5.92 6.80 16.68
CA PHE A 72 -5.38 8.14 16.91
C PHE A 72 -4.02 8.15 16.20
N ILE A 73 -4.06 7.97 14.88
CA ILE A 73 -3.03 8.58 14.05
C ILE A 73 -3.38 10.05 14.19
N ALA A 74 -2.53 10.76 14.92
CA ALA A 74 -2.41 12.17 14.63
C ALA A 74 -1.93 12.22 13.18
N MET A 75 -2.88 12.24 12.24
CA MET A 75 -2.60 12.56 10.85
C MET A 75 -2.28 14.03 10.87
N THR A 76 -1.05 14.33 11.26
CA THR A 76 -0.52 15.67 11.27
C THR A 76 -0.21 15.97 9.83
N ILE A 77 -1.19 16.56 9.14
CA ILE A 77 -0.94 17.22 7.87
C ILE A 77 -0.15 18.49 8.21
N GLY A 78 1.14 18.32 8.45
CA GLY A 78 2.08 19.42 8.52
C GLY A 78 2.40 19.85 7.10
N ASN A 79 2.39 21.15 6.82
CA ASN A 79 3.18 21.69 5.73
C ASN A 79 4.64 21.41 6.13
N GLY A 80 5.22 20.32 5.64
CA GLY A 80 6.50 19.73 6.06
C GLY A 80 7.73 20.59 5.77
N LEU A 81 7.71 21.85 6.19
CA LEU A 81 8.83 22.78 6.04
C LEU A 81 9.89 22.60 7.13
N ASP A 82 9.53 22.00 8.27
CA ASP A 82 10.40 21.94 9.45
C ASP A 82 10.89 20.54 9.85
N GLU A 83 10.44 19.46 9.20
CA GLU A 83 10.95 18.10 9.46
C GLU A 83 11.94 17.65 8.37
N GLU A 84 13.04 17.02 8.81
CA GLU A 84 14.23 16.68 8.02
C GLU A 84 13.90 15.82 6.79
N SER A 85 12.87 14.99 6.85
CA SER A 85 12.48 14.06 5.77
C SER A 85 11.90 14.74 4.52
N CYS A 86 11.02 15.75 4.69
CA CYS A 86 10.44 16.49 3.55
C CYS A 86 11.36 17.58 3.01
N SER A 87 12.23 18.12 3.88
CA SER A 87 13.16 19.21 3.56
C SER A 87 14.53 18.71 3.08
N ALA A 88 14.82 17.42 3.22
CA ALA A 88 16.04 16.80 2.70
C ALA A 88 16.20 17.08 1.20
N LYS A 89 17.45 17.31 0.79
CA LYS A 89 17.82 17.37 -0.62
C LYS A 89 18.37 16.02 -1.05
N ASP A 90 18.08 15.61 -2.28
CA ASP A 90 18.72 14.45 -2.86
C ASP A 90 20.20 14.71 -3.19
N ALA A 91 20.89 13.68 -3.69
CA ALA A 91 22.32 13.78 -4.05
C ALA A 91 22.62 14.89 -5.09
N ASP A 92 21.63 15.32 -5.87
CA ASP A 92 21.73 16.39 -6.86
C ASP A 92 21.36 17.77 -6.29
N GLY A 93 21.08 17.87 -4.99
CA GLY A 93 20.68 19.11 -4.33
C GLY A 93 19.22 19.53 -4.58
N LYS A 94 18.39 18.65 -5.17
CA LYS A 94 16.97 18.91 -5.44
C LYS A 94 16.11 18.55 -4.22
N PRO A 95 14.92 19.15 -4.06
CA PRO A 95 13.98 18.77 -3.00
C PRO A 95 13.70 17.26 -3.00
N SER A 96 13.44 16.70 -1.82
CA SER A 96 13.10 15.29 -1.61
C SER A 96 11.94 14.84 -2.51
N SER A 97 12.01 13.61 -3.02
CA SER A 97 10.90 12.96 -3.73
C SER A 97 9.98 12.14 -2.81
N VAL A 98 10.10 12.32 -1.50
CA VAL A 98 9.25 11.67 -0.50
C VAL A 98 7.86 12.29 -0.57
N ALA A 99 6.82 11.46 -0.69
CA ALA A 99 5.42 11.91 -0.76
C ALA A 99 4.78 12.02 0.64
N ALA A 100 5.14 11.11 1.52
CA ALA A 100 4.78 11.10 2.92
C ALA A 100 5.84 10.29 3.70
N TYR A 101 5.80 10.39 5.02
CA TYR A 101 6.57 9.52 5.89
C TYR A 101 5.84 9.31 7.21
N THR A 102 6.17 8.20 7.86
CA THR A 102 5.59 7.79 9.14
C THR A 102 6.63 7.93 10.24
N VAL A 103 6.25 8.59 11.33
CA VAL A 103 7.03 8.64 12.56
C VAL A 103 6.29 7.83 13.63
N SER A 104 6.87 6.68 13.97
CA SER A 104 6.45 5.89 15.13
C SER A 104 6.96 6.57 16.40
N GLY A 105 6.14 7.44 16.98
CA GLY A 105 6.45 8.11 18.24
C GLY A 105 6.25 7.17 19.43
N GLY A 106 7.05 7.35 20.50
CA GLY A 106 6.89 6.63 21.78
C GLY A 106 5.53 6.92 22.45
N ASN A 107 5.50 7.63 23.58
CA ASN A 107 4.24 7.88 24.32
C ASN A 107 3.20 8.75 23.58
N CYS A 108 3.50 9.27 22.38
CA CYS A 108 2.64 10.20 21.62
C CYS A 108 1.87 9.54 20.46
N GLY A 109 2.05 8.24 20.23
CA GLY A 109 1.40 7.52 19.13
C GLY A 109 2.06 7.75 17.77
N THR A 110 1.57 7.05 16.75
CA THR A 110 2.08 7.11 15.38
C THR A 110 1.53 8.32 14.63
N SER A 111 2.42 9.06 13.95
CA SER A 111 2.06 10.21 13.10
C SER A 111 2.45 9.97 11.64
N ILE A 112 1.60 10.41 10.72
CA ILE A 112 1.86 10.38 9.27
C ILE A 112 1.90 11.82 8.78
N TYR A 113 2.95 12.16 8.06
CA TYR A 113 3.19 13.51 7.54
C TYR A 113 3.25 13.47 6.01
N PHE A 114 2.56 14.40 5.36
CA PHE A 114 2.55 14.55 3.91
C PHE A 114 3.54 15.64 3.49
N CYS A 115 4.42 15.33 2.53
CA CYS A 115 5.40 16.29 2.03
C CYS A 115 4.84 17.06 0.84
N ASP A 116 4.57 18.35 0.99
CA ASP A 116 4.20 19.22 -0.12
C ASP A 116 5.39 20.09 -0.52
N ASN A 117 6.04 19.74 -1.63
CA ASN A 117 7.16 20.50 -2.19
C ASN A 117 7.09 20.55 -3.73
N ASP A 118 7.97 21.35 -4.33
CA ASP A 118 7.98 21.59 -5.79
C ASP A 118 8.19 20.33 -6.65
N ARG A 119 8.77 19.27 -6.05
CA ARG A 119 9.04 18.00 -6.74
C ARG A 119 7.91 17.00 -6.55
N VAL A 120 7.32 16.93 -5.37
CA VAL A 120 6.24 16.00 -5.02
C VAL A 120 5.17 16.71 -4.22
N ASN A 121 3.93 16.56 -4.68
CA ASN A 121 2.75 17.02 -3.97
C ASN A 121 1.74 15.86 -3.88
N PRO A 122 1.57 15.23 -2.71
CA PRO A 122 0.67 14.09 -2.52
C PRO A 122 -0.80 14.47 -2.75
N PHE A 123 -1.17 15.74 -2.58
CA PHE A 123 -2.53 16.23 -2.83
C PHE A 123 -2.87 16.33 -4.33
N LYS A 124 -1.89 16.11 -5.22
CA LYS A 124 -2.14 15.91 -6.66
C LYS A 124 -2.55 14.47 -7.01
N TYR A 125 -2.42 13.52 -6.08
CA TYR A 125 -3.05 12.22 -6.27
C TYR A 125 -4.56 12.40 -6.27
N PRO A 126 -5.31 11.72 -7.15
CA PRO A 126 -6.76 11.81 -7.13
C PRO A 126 -7.28 11.31 -5.78
N ASP A 127 -8.30 11.96 -5.25
CA ASP A 127 -9.09 11.33 -4.20
C ASP A 127 -9.96 10.20 -4.82
N LEU A 128 -10.74 9.50 -3.98
CA LEU A 128 -11.63 8.45 -4.49
C LEU A 128 -12.79 9.00 -5.34
N SER A 129 -13.12 10.28 -5.22
CA SER A 129 -14.21 10.90 -5.98
C SER A 129 -13.80 11.20 -7.43
N GLY A 130 -12.49 11.42 -7.67
CA GLY A 130 -11.90 11.55 -9.00
C GLY A 130 -11.61 10.23 -9.71
N LEU A 131 -11.90 9.08 -9.09
CA LEU A 131 -11.67 7.75 -9.66
C LEU A 131 -12.97 7.08 -10.11
N PRO A 132 -12.90 6.08 -11.01
CA PRO A 132 -14.08 5.35 -11.46
C PRO A 132 -14.95 4.86 -10.30
N THR A 133 -16.25 5.06 -10.38
CA THR A 133 -17.22 4.58 -9.37
C THR A 133 -18.02 3.35 -9.83
N ASP A 134 -17.84 2.94 -11.08
CA ASP A 134 -18.51 1.79 -11.69
C ASP A 134 -17.68 1.17 -12.83
N ALA A 135 -18.12 0.00 -13.31
CA ALA A 135 -17.44 -0.75 -14.37
C ALA A 135 -17.40 -0.02 -15.73
N ALA A 136 -18.38 0.84 -16.04
CA ALA A 136 -18.37 1.58 -17.30
C ALA A 136 -17.29 2.68 -17.29
N GLN A 137 -17.15 3.38 -16.17
CA GLN A 137 -16.08 4.35 -15.96
C GLN A 137 -14.70 3.68 -15.93
N CYS A 138 -14.59 2.50 -15.32
CA CYS A 138 -13.34 1.73 -15.31
C CYS A 138 -12.81 1.47 -16.72
N LYS A 139 -13.66 1.00 -17.64
CA LYS A 139 -13.26 0.76 -19.04
C LYS A 139 -12.75 2.03 -19.75
N LYS A 140 -13.27 3.20 -19.36
CA LYS A 140 -12.81 4.50 -19.89
C LYS A 140 -11.47 4.91 -19.31
N THR A 141 -11.23 4.66 -18.03
CA THR A 141 -10.03 5.11 -17.32
C THR A 141 -8.84 4.16 -17.51
N PHE A 142 -9.08 2.85 -17.45
CA PHE A 142 -8.09 1.77 -17.53
C PHE A 142 -8.11 1.05 -18.88
N LYS A 143 -8.07 1.80 -19.98
CA LYS A 143 -8.29 1.28 -21.36
C LYS A 143 -7.33 0.16 -21.79
N ASP A 144 -6.14 0.12 -21.21
CA ASP A 144 -5.12 -0.89 -21.53
C ASP A 144 -5.28 -2.17 -20.71
N GLY A 145 -6.23 -2.21 -19.77
CA GLY A 145 -6.51 -3.38 -18.92
C GLY A 145 -5.32 -3.76 -18.04
N LYS A 146 -4.43 -2.82 -17.71
CA LYS A 146 -3.21 -3.08 -16.91
C LYS A 146 -3.17 -2.24 -15.65
N VAL A 147 -2.47 -2.74 -14.64
CA VAL A 147 -2.15 -1.94 -13.46
C VAL A 147 -1.28 -0.75 -13.86
N SER A 148 -1.65 0.43 -13.39
CA SER A 148 -0.96 1.67 -13.71
C SER A 148 -1.11 2.70 -12.60
N TYR A 149 -0.35 3.79 -12.70
CA TYR A 149 -0.42 4.93 -11.76
C TYR A 149 -1.81 5.52 -11.60
N LYS A 150 -2.69 5.38 -12.62
CA LYS A 150 -4.07 5.90 -12.58
C LYS A 150 -4.92 5.24 -11.50
N MET A 151 -4.47 4.12 -10.97
CA MET A 151 -5.14 3.41 -9.88
C MET A 151 -4.72 3.92 -8.51
N ALA A 152 -3.66 4.72 -8.37
CA ALA A 152 -3.16 5.16 -7.07
C ALA A 152 -3.84 6.48 -6.63
N PRO A 153 -4.85 6.46 -5.74
CA PRO A 153 -5.39 7.66 -5.10
C PRO A 153 -4.47 8.17 -3.99
N LEU A 154 -4.81 9.31 -3.37
CA LEU A 154 -4.22 9.73 -2.10
C LEU A 154 -4.32 8.62 -1.02
N ALA A 155 -5.41 7.83 -1.05
CA ALA A 155 -5.58 6.69 -0.16
C ALA A 155 -4.50 5.59 -0.34
N TYR A 156 -3.84 5.50 -1.51
CA TYR A 156 -2.68 4.62 -1.70
C TYR A 156 -1.55 5.00 -0.76
N ILE A 157 -1.20 6.30 -0.71
CA ILE A 157 -0.14 6.82 0.16
C ILE A 157 -0.50 6.51 1.61
N LEU A 158 -1.75 6.76 2.00
CA LEU A 158 -2.18 6.49 3.37
C LEU A 158 -2.08 5.00 3.72
N ILE A 159 -2.45 4.08 2.83
CA ILE A 159 -2.31 2.64 3.08
C ILE A 159 -0.83 2.25 3.23
N HIS A 160 0.05 2.80 2.40
CA HIS A 160 1.50 2.60 2.49
C HIS A 160 2.02 3.07 3.85
N GLU A 161 1.75 4.31 4.23
CA GLU A 161 2.21 4.88 5.50
C GLU A 161 1.63 4.15 6.72
N LEU A 162 0.37 3.74 6.64
CA LEU A 162 -0.26 2.91 7.67
C LEU A 162 0.47 1.60 7.92
N THR A 163 1.10 1.00 6.92
CA THR A 163 1.88 -0.23 7.15
C THR A 163 3.19 0.01 7.87
N HIS A 164 3.72 1.24 7.92
CA HIS A 164 4.90 1.54 8.74
C HIS A 164 4.58 1.67 10.24
N THR A 165 3.31 1.64 10.63
CA THR A 165 2.94 1.68 12.05
C THR A 165 2.98 0.28 12.65
N LEU A 166 3.59 0.16 13.84
CA LEU A 166 3.64 -1.12 14.55
C LEU A 166 2.23 -1.62 14.92
N GLU A 167 1.29 -0.73 15.19
CA GLU A 167 -0.09 -1.11 15.54
C GLU A 167 -0.84 -1.79 14.39
N VAL A 168 -0.44 -1.49 13.15
CA VAL A 168 -1.06 -2.05 11.94
C VAL A 168 -0.29 -3.27 11.47
N SER A 169 1.02 -3.14 11.34
CA SER A 169 1.88 -4.16 10.75
C SER A 169 2.65 -4.95 11.78
N GLU A 170 2.16 -5.15 13.01
CA GLU A 170 2.87 -5.99 13.98
C GLU A 170 3.02 -7.41 13.39
N LEU A 171 4.14 -7.63 12.70
CA LEU A 171 4.37 -8.88 12.02
C LEU A 171 4.59 -9.95 13.10
N PRO A 172 3.85 -11.07 13.08
CA PRO A 172 3.91 -12.10 14.12
C PRO A 172 5.28 -12.84 14.19
N PHE A 173 6.25 -12.50 13.35
CA PHE A 173 7.56 -13.16 13.24
C PHE A 173 8.52 -12.94 14.41
N LYS A 174 8.13 -12.18 15.43
CA LYS A 174 9.01 -11.85 16.56
C LYS A 174 9.25 -12.99 17.56
N LYS A 175 8.69 -14.19 17.34
CA LYS A 175 9.08 -15.38 18.11
C LYS A 175 10.28 -16.15 17.55
N ALA A 176 10.83 -15.76 16.39
CA ALA A 176 11.99 -16.44 15.79
C ALA A 176 13.18 -15.49 15.56
N LYS A 177 13.87 -15.14 16.65
CA LYS A 177 15.32 -14.85 16.77
C LYS A 177 16.11 -14.32 15.54
N VAL A 178 15.86 -13.10 15.04
CA VAL A 178 16.88 -12.45 14.17
C VAL A 178 17.25 -11.03 14.60
N THR A 179 16.37 -10.23 15.21
CA THR A 179 16.77 -8.98 15.87
C THR A 179 15.74 -8.57 16.94
N ASP A 180 16.19 -8.23 18.15
CA ASP A 180 15.35 -7.86 19.31
C ASP A 180 14.59 -6.51 19.18
N LYS A 181 14.24 -6.08 17.96
CA LYS A 181 13.50 -4.83 17.72
C LYS A 181 12.19 -5.13 17.01
N LEU A 182 11.10 -4.54 17.53
CA LEU A 182 9.83 -4.51 16.83
C LEU A 182 10.05 -3.76 15.50
N GLN A 183 9.83 -4.41 14.35
CA GLN A 183 9.90 -3.75 13.04
C GLN A 183 8.50 -3.72 12.39
N ALA A 184 8.15 -2.56 11.85
CA ALA A 184 7.03 -2.38 10.94
C ALA A 184 7.48 -2.70 9.51
N THR A 185 6.65 -2.46 8.49
CA THR A 185 7.13 -2.54 7.11
C THR A 185 8.23 -1.50 6.85
N ASP A 186 8.97 -1.72 5.78
CA ASP A 186 10.05 -0.90 5.21
C ASP A 186 9.76 -0.69 3.72
N ASP A 187 10.71 -0.11 2.99
CA ASP A 187 10.55 0.36 1.62
C ASP A 187 11.53 -0.26 0.61
N PRO A 188 11.60 -1.60 0.49
CA PRO A 188 12.52 -2.21 -0.45
C PRO A 188 12.18 -2.02 -1.93
N ALA A 189 10.93 -1.73 -2.27
CA ALA A 189 10.50 -1.53 -3.65
C ALA A 189 9.35 -0.53 -3.74
N TYR A 190 9.51 0.46 -4.63
CA TYR A 190 8.46 1.43 -4.96
C TYR A 190 7.91 1.23 -6.38
N GLY A 191 6.59 1.31 -6.50
CA GLY A 191 5.86 1.30 -7.77
C GLY A 191 5.44 -0.10 -8.24
N PRO A 192 4.38 -0.19 -9.07
CA PRO A 192 3.63 -1.44 -9.24
C PRO A 192 4.45 -2.55 -9.90
N GLN A 193 5.40 -2.23 -10.77
CA GLN A 193 6.23 -3.21 -11.46
C GLN A 193 7.31 -3.79 -10.54
N LYS A 194 8.05 -2.96 -9.81
CA LYS A 194 9.09 -3.39 -8.85
C LYS A 194 8.48 -4.15 -7.69
N VAL A 195 7.33 -3.71 -7.21
CA VAL A 195 6.63 -4.37 -6.09
C VAL A 195 6.14 -5.76 -6.48
N ARG A 196 5.61 -5.96 -7.69
CA ARG A 196 5.31 -7.31 -8.18
C ARG A 196 6.58 -8.15 -8.40
N ALA A 197 7.65 -7.55 -8.89
CA ALA A 197 8.93 -8.25 -9.06
C ALA A 197 9.54 -8.69 -7.73
N LEU A 198 9.32 -7.93 -6.65
CA LEU A 198 9.78 -8.23 -5.29
C LEU A 198 9.28 -9.60 -4.80
N ARG A 199 8.09 -10.02 -5.24
CA ARG A 199 7.52 -11.35 -4.96
C ARG A 199 8.41 -12.49 -5.48
N ASP A 200 9.03 -12.30 -6.64
CA ASP A 200 9.81 -13.35 -7.30
C ASP A 200 11.31 -13.19 -7.05
N LYS A 201 11.79 -11.95 -6.95
CA LYS A 201 13.20 -11.59 -6.79
C LYS A 201 13.33 -10.33 -5.93
N PRO A 202 13.71 -10.44 -4.66
CA PRO A 202 14.04 -9.25 -3.88
C PRO A 202 15.29 -8.56 -4.47
N GLU A 203 15.11 -7.42 -5.14
CA GLU A 203 16.19 -6.67 -5.81
C GLU A 203 17.00 -5.76 -4.86
N ASN A 204 16.55 -5.55 -3.62
CA ASN A 204 17.25 -4.68 -2.68
C ASN A 204 18.40 -5.45 -1.98
N GLY A 205 19.60 -4.86 -1.96
CA GLY A 205 20.80 -5.41 -1.31
C GLY A 205 20.62 -5.81 0.16
N ARG A 206 19.70 -5.19 0.89
CA ARG A 206 19.30 -5.59 2.26
C ARG A 206 18.65 -6.98 2.31
N TYR A 207 17.88 -7.33 1.28
CA TYR A 207 17.14 -8.60 1.17
C TYR A 207 17.83 -9.62 0.26
N ALA A 208 18.72 -9.17 -0.62
CA ALA A 208 19.62 -10.03 -1.37
C ALA A 208 20.49 -10.88 -0.42
N ALA A 209 20.83 -10.33 0.76
CA ALA A 209 21.57 -11.02 1.82
C ALA A 209 20.72 -12.05 2.58
N THR A 210 19.42 -11.81 2.77
CA THR A 210 18.55 -12.75 3.51
C THR A 210 18.07 -13.90 2.63
N LYS A 211 18.09 -13.75 1.29
CA LYS A 211 17.54 -14.72 0.31
C LYS A 211 16.09 -15.12 0.60
N ASP A 212 15.41 -14.42 1.49
CA ASP A 212 14.09 -14.80 1.94
C ASP A 212 13.05 -14.10 1.07
N VAL A 213 12.82 -14.71 -0.09
CA VAL A 213 11.76 -14.35 -1.04
C VAL A 213 10.39 -14.33 -0.34
N LEU A 214 10.25 -14.96 0.83
CA LEU A 214 9.02 -14.94 1.61
C LEU A 214 8.86 -13.65 2.42
N LEU A 215 9.93 -13.07 2.96
CA LEU A 215 9.83 -11.90 3.84
C LEU A 215 9.77 -10.59 3.06
N GLY A 216 10.49 -10.49 1.93
CA GLY A 216 10.58 -9.25 1.15
C GLY A 216 9.22 -8.59 0.86
N PRO A 217 8.23 -9.33 0.29
CA PRO A 217 6.92 -8.76 0.01
C PRO A 217 6.12 -8.38 1.25
N ILE A 218 6.22 -9.16 2.33
CA ILE A 218 5.48 -8.95 3.59
C ILE A 218 6.03 -7.74 4.36
N GLU A 219 7.32 -7.47 4.22
CA GLU A 219 7.98 -6.32 4.84
C GLU A 219 7.91 -5.05 3.99
N ASN A 220 7.33 -5.09 2.78
CA ASN A 220 7.27 -3.93 1.90
C ASN A 220 5.92 -3.22 1.99
N ALA A 221 5.93 -1.96 2.42
CA ALA A 221 4.71 -1.15 2.56
C ALA A 221 3.91 -1.05 1.26
N ASP A 222 4.64 -0.82 0.17
CA ASP A 222 4.10 -0.66 -1.17
C ASP A 222 3.40 -1.94 -1.70
N SER A 223 3.74 -3.13 -1.17
CA SER A 223 3.06 -4.39 -1.52
C SER A 223 1.61 -4.39 -1.07
N TYR A 224 1.35 -3.90 0.15
CA TYR A 224 -0.01 -3.81 0.68
C TYR A 224 -0.82 -2.73 -0.04
N ALA A 225 -0.20 -1.57 -0.28
CA ALA A 225 -0.85 -0.46 -0.95
C ALA A 225 -1.28 -0.84 -2.38
N TRP A 226 -0.39 -1.44 -3.17
CA TRP A 226 -0.72 -1.90 -4.51
C TRP A 226 -1.69 -3.07 -4.54
N PHE A 227 -1.55 -4.03 -3.61
CA PHE A 227 -2.53 -5.11 -3.46
C PHE A 227 -3.94 -4.56 -3.22
N VAL A 228 -4.11 -3.68 -2.24
CA VAL A 228 -5.43 -3.12 -1.90
C VAL A 228 -6.00 -2.30 -3.06
N VAL A 229 -5.16 -1.50 -3.72
CA VAL A 229 -5.58 -0.67 -4.87
C VAL A 229 -6.03 -1.53 -6.03
N GLU A 230 -5.21 -2.48 -6.48
CA GLU A 230 -5.57 -3.34 -7.61
C GLU A 230 -6.79 -4.21 -7.26
N ALA A 231 -6.84 -4.78 -6.06
CA ALA A 231 -7.96 -5.61 -5.65
C ALA A 231 -9.26 -4.79 -5.60
N TYR A 232 -9.22 -3.58 -5.03
CA TYR A 232 -10.37 -2.69 -4.99
C TYR A 232 -10.90 -2.36 -6.40
N PHE A 233 -10.03 -1.96 -7.32
CA PHE A 233 -10.46 -1.67 -8.68
C PHE A 233 -10.89 -2.92 -9.42
N SER A 234 -10.23 -4.06 -9.20
CA SER A 234 -10.64 -5.32 -9.83
C SER A 234 -12.09 -5.63 -9.44
N LEU A 235 -12.39 -5.57 -8.13
CA LEU A 235 -13.72 -5.79 -7.57
C LEU A 235 -14.76 -4.76 -8.05
N LEU A 236 -14.37 -3.49 -8.21
CA LEU A 236 -15.27 -2.42 -8.64
C LEU A 236 -15.59 -2.51 -10.14
N CYS A 237 -14.57 -2.82 -10.93
CA CYS A 237 -14.65 -2.86 -12.39
C CYS A 237 -15.17 -4.21 -12.91
N HIS A 238 -15.27 -5.22 -12.04
CA HIS A 238 -15.52 -6.61 -12.40
C HIS A 238 -14.53 -7.12 -13.45
N GLU A 239 -13.26 -6.77 -13.28
CA GLU A 239 -12.18 -7.03 -14.24
C GLU A 239 -10.91 -7.47 -13.51
N ARG A 240 -10.05 -8.21 -14.21
CA ARG A 240 -8.69 -8.54 -13.73
C ARG A 240 -7.70 -7.77 -14.58
N PHE A 241 -6.80 -7.04 -13.93
CA PHE A 241 -5.80 -6.24 -14.63
C PHE A 241 -4.54 -7.06 -14.92
N GLY A 242 -4.00 -6.88 -16.13
CA GLY A 242 -2.70 -7.39 -16.52
C GLY A 242 -1.54 -6.71 -15.79
N ALA A 243 -0.35 -7.25 -15.98
CA ALA A 243 0.87 -6.74 -15.35
C ALA A 243 1.17 -5.29 -15.72
N PRO A 244 1.66 -4.47 -14.77
CA PRO A 244 2.13 -3.13 -15.03
C PRO A 244 3.35 -3.16 -15.96
N THR A 245 3.48 -2.16 -16.82
CA THR A 245 4.63 -2.00 -17.72
C THR A 245 5.59 -0.90 -17.30
N SER A 246 5.34 -0.25 -16.16
CA SER A 246 6.11 0.89 -15.66
C SER A 246 5.99 0.98 -14.14
N ASN A 247 6.97 1.65 -13.50
CA ASN A 247 6.93 2.06 -12.09
C ASN A 247 6.45 3.50 -11.89
N GLN A 248 5.96 4.15 -12.94
CA GLN A 248 5.43 5.50 -12.86
C GLN A 248 4.36 5.59 -11.76
N MET A 249 4.42 6.65 -10.95
CA MET A 249 3.42 6.98 -9.93
C MET A 249 2.52 8.13 -10.38
N ALA A 250 1.43 8.45 -9.68
CA ALA A 250 0.46 9.43 -10.16
C ALA A 250 1.06 10.83 -10.43
N PRO A 251 1.95 11.38 -9.58
CA PRO A 251 2.64 12.63 -9.85
C PRO A 251 3.53 12.52 -11.08
N ASP A 252 4.27 11.44 -11.27
CA ASP A 252 5.08 11.22 -12.48
C ASP A 252 4.20 11.07 -13.73
N GLY A 253 3.03 10.46 -13.59
CA GLY A 253 2.00 10.24 -14.61
C GLY A 253 1.36 11.52 -15.12
N VAL A 254 1.13 12.46 -14.20
CA VAL A 254 0.44 13.73 -14.46
C VAL A 254 1.46 14.85 -14.75
N CYS A 255 2.62 14.82 -14.11
CA CYS A 255 3.64 15.87 -14.14
C CYS A 255 4.88 15.55 -15.00
N ALA A 256 4.93 14.42 -15.73
CA ALA A 256 6.01 14.12 -16.69
C ALA A 256 6.24 15.19 -17.77
N ASN A 257 5.34 16.19 -17.90
CA ASN A 257 5.43 17.29 -18.84
C ASN A 257 5.80 18.65 -18.20
N GLY A 258 6.33 18.65 -16.98
CA GLY A 258 6.81 19.82 -16.25
C GLY A 258 5.91 20.23 -15.07
N PRO A 259 6.48 20.87 -14.02
CA PRO A 259 5.76 21.22 -12.79
C PRO A 259 4.57 22.18 -13.03
N ASP A 260 4.64 23.01 -14.07
CA ASP A 260 3.61 23.99 -14.45
C ASP A 260 2.39 23.36 -15.17
N LYS A 261 2.46 22.08 -15.54
CA LYS A 261 1.39 21.37 -16.27
C LYS A 261 0.64 20.35 -15.42
N CYS A 262 0.88 20.33 -14.11
CA CYS A 262 0.15 19.51 -13.18
C CYS A 262 -1.26 20.09 -12.91
N THR A 263 -2.09 20.25 -13.95
CA THR A 263 -3.52 20.52 -13.77
C THR A 263 -4.25 19.19 -13.67
N LEU A 264 -5.00 19.00 -12.57
CA LEU A 264 -5.98 17.94 -12.40
C LEU A 264 -6.82 17.83 -13.69
N MET A 265 -6.77 16.68 -14.38
CA MET A 265 -7.73 16.33 -15.43
C MET A 265 -8.85 15.48 -14.84
#